data_AF-A0A0D1KHT3-F1
#
_entry.id   AF-A0A0D1KHT3-F1
#
_cell.length_a   1.000
_cell.length_b   1.000
_cell.length_c   1.000
_cell.angle_alpha   90.00
_cell.angle_beta   90.00
_cell.angle_gamma   90.00
#
_symmetry.space_group_name_H-M   'P 1'
#
loop_
_entity.id
_entity.type
_entity.pdbx_description
1 polymer ?
#
loop_
_entity_poly.entity_id
_entity_poly.type
_entity_poly.pdbx_seq_one_letter_code
_entity_poly.pdbx_strand_id
1 'polypeptide(L)'
;MTHQIVTTQYGKVKGTTENGVHKWKGIPYAKPPVGQWRFKAPEPPEVWEDVLDATAYGPICPQPSDLLSLSYTELPRQSEDCLYVNVFAPDTPSQNLPVMV
;
A
#
# COMPACT_ATOMS: atom_id res chain seq x y z
N MET A 1 13.52 8.55 -17.30
CA MET A 1 12.34 8.17 -16.51
C MET A 1 12.62 6.79 -15.95
N THR A 2 12.91 6.67 -14.66
CA THR A 2 13.08 5.37 -14.01
C THR A 2 11.68 4.83 -13.72
N HIS A 3 11.31 3.75 -14.41
CA HIS A 3 10.02 3.09 -14.19
C HIS A 3 10.15 2.21 -12.96
N GLN A 4 9.60 2.63 -11.83
CA GLN A 4 9.68 1.91 -10.54
C GLN A 4 8.72 0.70 -10.51
N ILE A 5 8.91 -0.25 -11.43
CA ILE A 5 8.17 -1.51 -11.46
C ILE A 5 8.91 -2.55 -10.62
N VAL A 6 8.22 -3.13 -9.64
CA VAL A 6 8.74 -4.18 -8.75
C VAL A 6 7.80 -5.37 -8.78
N THR A 7 8.36 -6.58 -8.86
CA THR A 7 7.60 -7.83 -8.78
C THR A 7 7.49 -8.25 -7.31
N THR A 8 6.25 -8.32 -6.79
CA THR A 8 5.95 -8.95 -5.50
C THR A 8 5.67 -10.43 -5.69
N GLN A 9 5.43 -11.16 -4.61
CA GLN A 9 4.95 -12.55 -4.70
C GLN A 9 3.55 -12.68 -5.33
N TYR A 10 2.76 -11.60 -5.39
CA TYR A 10 1.37 -11.62 -5.87
C TYR A 10 1.18 -10.97 -7.25
N GLY A 11 2.16 -10.19 -7.72
CA GLY A 11 2.07 -9.49 -9.00
C GLY A 11 2.98 -8.26 -9.06
N LYS A 12 3.00 -7.59 -10.22
CA LYS A 12 3.84 -6.41 -10.45
C LYS A 12 3.16 -5.15 -9.91
N VAL A 13 3.94 -4.27 -9.28
CA VAL A 13 3.48 -2.95 -8.81
C VAL A 13 4.34 -1.85 -9.42
N LYS A 14 3.74 -0.72 -9.77
CA LYS A 14 4.44 0.45 -10.29
C LYS A 14 4.30 1.63 -9.34
N GLY A 15 5.43 2.11 -8.84
CA GLY A 15 5.52 3.29 -8.00
C GLY A 15 5.95 4.54 -8.76
N THR A 16 6.35 5.55 -8.00
CA THR A 16 6.91 6.81 -8.50
C THR A 16 8.22 7.16 -7.77
N THR A 17 9.02 8.06 -8.35
CA THR A 17 10.18 8.66 -7.68
C THR A 17 9.93 10.14 -7.52
N GLU A 18 9.98 10.63 -6.29
CA GLU A 18 9.76 12.04 -5.96
C GLU A 18 10.82 12.49 -4.96
N ASN A 19 11.57 13.55 -5.29
CA ASN A 19 12.59 14.15 -4.41
C ASN A 19 13.62 13.13 -3.87
N GLY A 20 14.12 12.23 -4.73
CA GLY A 20 15.12 11.23 -4.36
C GLY A 20 14.58 10.08 -3.49
N VAL A 21 13.25 9.87 -3.48
CA VAL A 21 12.60 8.77 -2.77
C VAL A 21 11.72 8.00 -3.74
N HIS A 22 11.94 6.69 -3.85
CA HIS A 22 11.03 5.76 -4.50
C HIS A 22 9.86 5.46 -3.56
N LYS A 23 8.64 5.57 -4.09
CA LYS A 23 7.39 5.43 -3.33
C LYS A 23 6.48 4.43 -4.00
N TRP A 24 6.00 3.46 -3.24
CA TRP A 24 4.90 2.59 -3.61
C TRP A 24 3.85 2.65 -2.51
N LYS A 25 2.60 2.93 -2.87
CA LYS A 25 1.49 3.15 -1.94
C LYS A 25 0.33 2.24 -2.33
N GLY A 26 -0.45 1.81 -1.34
CA GLY A 26 -1.64 1.00 -1.59
C GLY A 26 -1.35 -0.40 -2.13
N ILE A 27 -0.24 -1.03 -1.74
CA ILE A 27 0.07 -2.41 -2.16
C ILE A 27 -0.76 -3.39 -1.31
N PRO A 28 -1.61 -4.25 -1.89
CA PRO A 28 -2.34 -5.26 -1.13
C PRO A 28 -1.38 -6.28 -0.51
N TYR A 29 -1.47 -6.48 0.80
CA TYR A 29 -0.70 -7.54 1.49
C TYR A 29 -1.57 -8.72 1.92
N ALA A 30 -2.90 -8.55 1.89
CA ALA A 30 -3.88 -9.56 2.24
C ALA A 30 -5.16 -9.37 1.42
N LYS A 31 -5.98 -10.43 1.35
CA LYS A 31 -7.33 -10.38 0.80
C LYS A 31 -8.20 -9.39 1.61
N PRO A 32 -9.08 -8.61 0.95
CA PRO A 32 -10.00 -7.72 1.66
C PRO A 32 -10.84 -8.49 2.71
N PRO A 33 -10.82 -8.09 4.00
CA PRO A 33 -11.46 -8.82 5.11
C PRO A 33 -12.97 -8.53 5.18
N VAL A 34 -13.65 -8.61 4.04
CA VAL A 34 -15.07 -8.27 3.87
C VAL A 34 -15.95 -9.51 3.78
N GLY A 35 -17.25 -9.35 4.09
CA GLY A 35 -18.23 -10.43 3.96
C GLY A 35 -17.84 -11.67 4.78
N GLN A 36 -17.71 -12.81 4.11
CA GLN A 36 -17.33 -14.08 4.75
C GLN A 36 -15.90 -14.11 5.33
N TRP A 37 -15.06 -13.12 5.00
CA TRP A 37 -13.69 -12.99 5.49
C TRP A 37 -13.58 -12.08 6.72
N ARG A 38 -14.64 -11.37 7.07
CA ARG A 38 -14.69 -10.59 8.31
C ARG A 38 -14.54 -11.53 9.52
N PHE A 39 -13.76 -11.10 10.52
CA PHE A 39 -13.46 -11.86 11.74
C PHE A 39 -12.73 -13.19 11.51
N LYS A 40 -12.04 -13.34 10.37
CA LYS A 40 -11.13 -14.44 10.11
C LYS A 40 -9.68 -13.96 10.11
N ALA A 41 -8.74 -14.90 10.17
CA ALA A 41 -7.34 -14.61 9.92
C ALA A 41 -7.17 -14.03 8.50
N PRO A 42 -6.16 -13.16 8.27
CA PRO A 42 -5.90 -12.62 6.94
C PRO A 42 -5.45 -13.73 5.99
N GLU A 43 -6.01 -13.71 4.78
CA GLU A 43 -5.64 -14.62 3.69
C GLU A 43 -4.73 -13.90 2.68
N PRO A 44 -3.89 -14.61 1.91
CA PRO A 44 -3.17 -14.02 0.79
C PRO A 44 -4.12 -13.29 -0.19
N PRO A 45 -3.72 -12.14 -0.76
CA PRO A 45 -4.51 -11.49 -1.80
C PRO A 45 -4.54 -12.37 -3.06
N GLU A 46 -5.54 -12.15 -3.91
CA GLU A 46 -5.55 -12.76 -5.23
C GLU A 46 -4.36 -12.25 -6.05
N VAL A 47 -3.72 -13.13 -6.81
CA VAL A 47 -2.63 -12.74 -7.71
C VAL A 47 -3.17 -11.93 -8.89
N TRP A 48 -2.36 -11.03 -9.42
CA TRP A 48 -2.71 -10.22 -10.58
C TRP A 48 -1.63 -10.29 -11.66
N GLU A 49 -2.06 -10.36 -12.93
CA GLU A 49 -1.16 -10.50 -14.09
C GLU A 49 -0.61 -9.15 -14.57
N ASP A 50 -1.46 -8.13 -14.54
CA ASP A 50 -1.15 -6.77 -14.99
C ASP A 50 -0.21 -6.03 -14.03
N VAL A 51 0.18 -4.82 -14.41
CA VAL A 51 0.96 -3.94 -13.50
C VAL A 51 -0.03 -3.13 -12.67
N LEU A 52 -0.07 -3.38 -11.36
CA LEU A 52 -0.87 -2.61 -10.41
C LEU A 52 -0.26 -1.21 -10.21
N ASP A 53 -1.07 -0.17 -10.33
CA ASP A 53 -0.67 1.21 -10.01
C ASP A 53 -0.59 1.38 -8.48
N ALA A 54 0.61 1.66 -7.99
CA ALA A 54 0.91 1.86 -6.57
C ALA A 54 1.37 3.30 -6.30
N THR A 55 0.76 4.30 -6.95
CA THR A 55 1.07 5.72 -6.75
C THR A 55 0.16 6.43 -5.74
N ALA A 56 -0.95 5.81 -5.35
CA ALA A 56 -1.95 6.34 -4.41
C ALA A 56 -2.11 5.44 -3.17
N TYR A 57 -2.51 6.03 -2.05
CA TYR A 57 -2.87 5.25 -0.86
C TYR A 57 -4.18 4.50 -1.06
N GLY A 58 -4.27 3.30 -0.47
CA GLY A 58 -5.54 2.60 -0.29
C GLY A 58 -6.41 3.24 0.80
N PRO A 59 -7.67 2.77 0.98
CA PRO A 59 -8.51 3.18 2.08
C PRO A 59 -7.89 2.86 3.45
N ILE A 60 -8.23 3.68 4.45
CA ILE A 60 -7.99 3.35 5.86
C ILE A 60 -9.12 2.48 6.41
N CYS A 61 -8.85 1.74 7.50
CA CYS A 61 -9.90 0.96 8.15
C CYS A 61 -10.97 1.85 8.80
N PRO A 62 -12.21 1.38 8.95
CA PRO A 62 -13.30 2.16 9.54
C PRO A 62 -13.00 2.54 11.00
N GLN A 63 -13.15 3.82 11.33
CA GLN A 63 -12.94 4.38 12.67
C GLN A 63 -13.72 5.69 12.86
N PRO A 64 -14.01 6.09 14.11
CA PRO A 64 -14.56 7.42 14.40
C PRO A 64 -13.67 8.55 13.86
N SER A 65 -14.28 9.69 13.53
CA SER A 65 -13.58 10.81 12.89
C SER A 65 -12.72 11.64 13.83
N ASP A 66 -12.77 11.39 15.15
CA ASP A 66 -12.14 12.21 16.19
C ASP A 66 -10.64 12.44 15.95
N LEU A 67 -9.90 11.38 15.61
CA LEU A 67 -8.47 11.48 15.29
C LEU A 67 -8.22 11.88 13.83
N LEU A 68 -9.10 11.46 12.93
CA LEU A 68 -8.96 11.72 11.50
C LEU A 68 -9.07 13.23 11.19
N SER A 69 -9.99 13.93 11.85
CA SER A 69 -10.20 15.37 11.69
C SER A 69 -9.03 16.22 12.22
N LEU A 70 -8.23 15.67 13.13
CA LEU A 70 -7.02 16.30 13.65
C LEU A 70 -5.78 15.99 12.80
N SER A 71 -5.75 14.82 12.16
CA SER A 71 -4.58 14.29 11.45
C SER A 71 -4.57 14.64 9.96
N TYR A 72 -5.75 14.86 9.36
CA TYR A 72 -5.91 15.08 7.93
C TYR A 72 -6.59 16.41 7.64
N THR A 73 -6.07 17.14 6.65
CA THR A 73 -6.76 18.31 6.06
C THR A 73 -7.92 17.89 5.17
N GLU A 74 -7.82 16.73 4.54
CA GLU A 74 -8.87 16.10 3.73
C GLU A 74 -9.07 14.67 4.21
N LEU A 75 -10.30 14.32 4.62
CA LEU A 75 -10.57 13.03 5.23
C LEU A 75 -10.33 11.89 4.22
N PRO A 76 -9.51 10.88 4.56
CA PRO A 76 -9.28 9.74 3.67
C PRO A 76 -10.53 8.87 3.57
N ARG A 77 -10.64 8.13 2.46
CA ARG A 77 -11.69 7.13 2.28
C ARG A 77 -11.54 6.04 3.34
N GLN A 78 -12.64 5.70 4.00
CA GLN A 78 -12.73 4.56 4.91
C GLN A 78 -13.35 3.35 4.19
N SER A 79 -12.81 2.16 4.42
CA SER A 79 -13.31 0.89 3.89
C SER A 79 -12.78 -0.26 4.73
N GLU A 80 -13.51 -1.37 4.83
CA GLU A 80 -12.96 -2.61 5.40
C GLU A 80 -11.91 -3.25 4.49
N ASP A 81 -11.96 -2.96 3.19
CA ASP A 81 -10.84 -3.17 2.30
C ASP A 81 -9.76 -2.12 2.59
N CYS A 82 -8.93 -2.39 3.60
CA CYS A 82 -7.90 -1.49 4.13
C CYS A 82 -6.53 -2.16 4.35
N LEU A 83 -6.36 -3.42 3.95
CA LEU A 83 -5.14 -4.20 4.20
C LEU A 83 -4.07 -3.91 3.14
N TYR A 84 -3.49 -2.72 3.21
CA TYR A 84 -2.45 -2.24 2.31
C TYR A 84 -1.16 -1.85 3.05
N VAL A 85 -0.02 -2.03 2.38
CA VAL A 85 1.28 -1.50 2.81
C VAL A 85 1.75 -0.40 1.87
N ASN A 86 2.64 0.44 2.40
CA ASN A 86 3.33 1.48 1.65
C ASN A 86 4.83 1.32 1.86
N VAL A 87 5.63 1.54 0.82
CA VAL A 87 7.08 1.38 0.82
C VAL A 87 7.72 2.70 0.38
N PHE A 88 8.69 3.16 1.17
CA PHE A 88 9.51 4.33 0.89
C PHE A 88 10.97 3.90 0.93
N ALA A 89 11.68 4.05 -0.19
CA ALA A 89 13.09 3.71 -0.30
C ALA A 89 13.88 4.90 -0.86
N PRO A 90 15.09 5.18 -0.36
CA PRO A 90 15.94 6.22 -0.95
C PRO A 90 16.37 5.84 -2.37
N ASP A 91 16.46 6.82 -3.27
CA ASP A 91 17.07 6.66 -4.58
C ASP A 91 18.59 6.65 -4.42
N THR A 92 19.14 5.45 -4.26
CA THR A 92 20.56 5.21 -3.97
C THR A 92 21.04 3.93 -4.66
N PRO A 93 22.31 3.85 -5.08
CA PRO A 93 22.90 2.60 -5.57
C PRO A 93 23.08 1.56 -4.45
N SER A 94 23.00 1.95 -3.18
CA SER A 94 23.15 1.03 -2.05
C SER A 94 22.07 -0.06 -2.06
N GLN A 95 22.51 -1.30 -1.87
CA GLN A 95 21.64 -2.48 -1.81
C GLN A 95 21.50 -2.98 -0.36
N ASN A 96 20.55 -3.89 -0.12
CA ASN A 96 20.34 -4.53 1.19
C ASN A 96 20.21 -3.53 2.34
N LEU A 97 19.41 -2.49 2.11
CA LEU A 97 19.16 -1.45 3.09
C LEU A 97 18.44 -2.03 4.32
N PRO A 98 18.69 -1.49 5.53
CA PRO A 98 17.86 -1.77 6.69
C PRO A 98 16.38 -1.44 6.41
N VAL A 99 15.48 -2.23 6.98
CA VAL A 99 14.03 -2.04 6.85
C VAL A 99 13.44 -1.66 8.21
N MET A 100 12.65 -0.59 8.22
CA MET A 100 11.82 -0.20 9.36
C MET A 100 10.36 -0.43 8.97
N VAL A 101 9.63 -1.19 9.81
CA VAL A 101 8.21 -1.53 9.61
C VAL A 101 7.40 -0.87 10.72
#